data_AF-J9GMQ1-F1
#
_entry.id   AF-J9GMQ1-F1
#
_cell.length_a   1.000
_cell.length_b   1.000
_cell.length_c   1.000
_cell.angle_alpha   90.00
_cell.angle_beta   90.00
_cell.angle_gamma   90.00
#
_symmetry.space_group_name_H-M   'P 1'
#
loop_
_entity.id
_entity.type
_entity.pdbx_description
1 polymer ?
#
loop_
_entity_poly.entity_id
_entity_poly.type
_entity_poly.pdbx_seq_one_letter_code
_entity_poly.pdbx_strand_id
1 'polypeptide(L)'
;MKISRVELKPDETVVHVLLKQRTDRPLIQPDHLAEEAHLWAEGQRYALLSVDDNRNVTAKTSEKNLAFHYQPLPMQTKAFDWIGGKGGAFQIKGIQAVEERWNCLFPSYWLDEKTGEWVIAFFEDKIRARN
;
A
#
# COMPACT_ATOMS: atom_id res chain seq x y z
N MET A 1 5.83 -2.44 7.49
CA MET A 1 5.68 -1.71 6.22
C MET A 1 4.37 -0.96 6.26
N LYS A 2 4.31 0.27 5.73
CA LYS A 2 3.09 1.08 5.67
C LYS A 2 3.00 1.75 4.31
N ILE A 3 1.82 1.77 3.70
CA ILE A 3 1.58 2.61 2.52
C ILE A 3 1.37 4.05 3.00
N SER A 4 2.28 4.93 2.61
CA SER A 4 2.24 6.34 2.97
C SER A 4 1.34 7.14 2.03
N ARG A 5 1.36 6.82 0.73
CA ARG A 5 0.61 7.54 -0.30
C ARG A 5 0.35 6.64 -1.51
N VAL A 6 -0.76 6.89 -2.21
CA VAL A 6 -1.07 6.27 -3.50
C VAL A 6 -1.42 7.39 -4.48
N GLU A 7 -0.90 7.31 -5.68
CA GLU A 7 -1.22 8.21 -6.79
C GLU A 7 -1.78 7.38 -7.95
N LEU A 8 -3.05 7.60 -8.28
CA LEU A 8 -3.65 7.08 -9.49
C LEU A 8 -3.38 8.10 -10.60
N LYS A 9 -2.56 7.74 -11.60
CA LYS A 9 -2.27 8.57 -12.77
C LYS A 9 -2.78 7.86 -14.04
N PRO A 10 -3.06 8.61 -15.12
CA PRO A 10 -3.59 8.01 -16.35
C PRO A 10 -2.65 6.97 -16.98
N ASP A 11 -1.35 7.13 -16.76
CA ASP A 11 -0.27 6.34 -17.34
C ASP A 11 0.36 5.33 -16.37
N GLU A 12 0.23 5.55 -15.06
CA GLU A 12 0.76 4.67 -14.03
C GLU A 12 -0.01 4.74 -12.71
N THR A 13 0.20 3.76 -11.84
CA THR A 13 -0.17 3.86 -10.43
C THR A 13 1.08 3.83 -9.57
N VAL A 14 1.26 4.84 -8.73
CA VAL A 14 2.44 4.93 -7.85
C VAL A 14 2.02 4.66 -6.42
N VAL A 15 2.59 3.62 -5.82
CA VAL A 15 2.39 3.26 -4.41
C VAL A 15 3.64 3.62 -3.62
N HIS A 16 3.51 4.59 -2.73
CA HIS A 16 4.58 5.00 -1.82
C HIS A 16 4.51 4.17 -0.54
N VAL A 17 5.63 3.57 -0.18
CA VAL A 17 5.77 2.63 0.91
C VAL A 17 6.85 3.12 1.87
N LEU A 18 6.47 3.27 3.13
CA LEU A 18 7.39 3.48 4.25
C LEU A 18 7.74 2.11 4.86
N LEU A 19 9.01 1.73 4.72
CA LEU A 19 9.60 0.58 5.38
C LEU A 19 10.27 1.04 6.67
N LYS A 20 9.61 0.78 7.80
CA LYS A 20 10.23 0.87 9.12
C LYS A 20 10.74 -0.51 9.52
N GLN A 21 12.04 -0.64 9.71
CA GLN A 21 12.66 -1.85 10.21
C GLN A 21 13.19 -1.65 11.62
N ARG A 22 13.24 -2.75 12.37
CA ARG A 22 13.94 -2.78 13.66
C ARG A 22 15.44 -2.84 13.40
N THR A 23 16.23 -2.21 14.25
CA THR A 23 17.70 -2.16 14.14
C THR A 23 18.37 -3.52 14.44
N ASP A 24 17.63 -4.49 14.99
CA ASP A 24 18.10 -5.83 15.36
C ASP A 24 17.86 -6.90 14.28
N ARG A 25 17.34 -6.54 13.10
CA ARG A 25 17.12 -7.46 11.98
C ARG A 25 17.79 -6.97 10.69
N PRO A 26 18.21 -7.89 9.81
CA PRO A 26 18.77 -7.52 8.52
C PRO A 26 17.76 -6.71 7.69
N LEU A 27 18.30 -5.76 6.94
CA LEU A 27 17.52 -4.85 6.12
C LEU A 27 16.78 -5.65 5.03
N ILE A 28 15.47 -5.46 4.89
CA ILE A 28 14.70 -6.01 3.78
C ILE A 28 15.10 -5.19 2.58
N GLN A 29 15.71 -5.85 1.61
CA GLN A 29 16.10 -5.21 0.37
C GLN A 29 14.84 -4.90 -0.46
N PRO A 30 14.78 -3.74 -1.14
CA PRO A 30 13.68 -3.41 -2.04
C PRO A 30 13.39 -4.52 -3.05
N ASP A 31 14.44 -5.18 -3.55
CA ASP A 31 14.34 -6.30 -4.51
C ASP A 31 13.49 -7.46 -3.99
N HIS A 32 13.57 -7.77 -2.69
CA HIS A 32 12.77 -8.83 -2.08
C HIS A 32 11.28 -8.48 -2.00
N LEU A 33 10.94 -7.19 -2.02
CA LEU A 33 9.56 -6.73 -2.06
C LEU A 33 9.05 -6.61 -3.49
N ALA A 34 9.94 -6.24 -4.42
CA ALA A 34 9.65 -6.07 -5.84
C ALA A 34 9.47 -7.41 -6.58
N GLU A 35 10.07 -8.49 -6.06
CA GLU A 35 9.92 -9.83 -6.62
C GLU A 35 8.43 -10.20 -6.75
N GLU A 36 7.99 -10.50 -7.97
CA GLU A 36 6.59 -10.83 -8.30
C GLU A 36 5.54 -9.78 -7.89
N ALA A 37 5.95 -8.54 -7.58
CA ALA A 37 5.04 -7.53 -7.06
C ALA A 37 4.01 -7.09 -8.10
N HIS A 38 2.79 -6.88 -7.65
CA HIS A 38 1.66 -6.48 -8.47
C HIS A 38 0.56 -5.85 -7.63
N LEU A 39 -0.31 -5.09 -8.30
CA LEU A 39 -1.60 -4.71 -7.73
C LEU A 39 -2.66 -5.70 -8.18
N TRP A 40 -3.64 -5.94 -7.33
CA TRP A 40 -4.82 -6.72 -7.63
C TRP A 40 -6.07 -5.87 -7.39
N ALA A 41 -6.82 -5.60 -8.44
CA ALA A 41 -8.04 -4.81 -8.38
C ALA A 41 -9.09 -5.40 -9.32
N GLU A 42 -10.33 -5.50 -8.87
CA GLU A 42 -11.47 -5.95 -9.71
C GLU A 42 -11.24 -7.29 -10.44
N GLY A 43 -10.45 -8.20 -9.84
CA GLY A 43 -10.11 -9.49 -10.44
C GLY A 43 -9.00 -9.46 -11.49
N GLN A 44 -8.34 -8.32 -11.66
CA GLN A 44 -7.24 -8.13 -12.60
C GLN A 44 -5.91 -7.84 -11.88
N ARG A 45 -4.84 -8.38 -12.46
CA ARG A 45 -3.45 -8.15 -12.04
C ARG A 45 -2.82 -7.00 -12.83
N TYR A 46 -2.19 -6.08 -12.11
CA TYR A 46 -1.46 -4.93 -12.67
C TYR A 46 0.02 -5.06 -12.32
N ALA A 47 0.86 -5.20 -13.34
CA ALA A 47 2.27 -5.50 -13.16
C ALA A 47 3.08 -4.31 -12.63
N LEU A 48 4.12 -4.62 -11.84
CA LEU A 48 5.17 -3.66 -11.48
C LEU A 48 5.98 -3.27 -12.72
N LEU A 49 6.23 -1.98 -12.88
CA LEU A 49 7.03 -1.37 -13.94
C LEU A 49 8.44 -1.04 -13.46
N SER A 50 8.54 -0.36 -12.31
CA SER A 50 9.82 0.05 -11.71
C SER A 50 9.69 0.30 -10.21
N VAL A 51 10.83 0.38 -9.52
CA VAL A 51 10.91 0.76 -8.11
C VAL A 51 11.94 1.87 -7.96
N ASP A 52 11.50 2.99 -7.41
CA ASP A 52 12.37 4.09 -7.01
C ASP A 52 12.68 3.96 -5.51
N ASP A 53 13.93 3.66 -5.20
CA ASP A 53 14.48 3.80 -3.85
C ASP A 53 14.95 5.24 -3.69
N ASN A 54 14.02 6.13 -3.31
CA ASN A 54 14.35 7.53 -3.14
C ASN A 54 15.20 7.68 -1.87
N ARG A 55 16.53 7.68 -2.06
CA ARG A 55 17.60 7.61 -1.03
C ARG A 55 17.69 8.81 -0.08
N ASN A 56 16.58 9.49 0.23
CA ASN A 56 16.51 10.37 1.41
C ASN A 56 16.43 9.53 2.68
N VAL A 57 17.41 8.63 2.86
CA VAL A 57 17.73 8.01 4.13
C VAL A 57 18.26 9.16 4.97
N THR A 58 17.42 9.71 5.84
CA THR A 58 17.97 10.41 6.99
C THR A 58 18.78 9.35 7.73
N ALA A 59 20.12 9.47 7.72
CA ALA A 59 21.08 8.47 8.21
C ALA A 59 20.92 8.04 9.68
N LYS A 60 19.86 8.51 10.35
CA LYS A 60 19.50 8.25 11.75
C LYS A 60 18.28 7.35 11.94
N THR A 61 17.49 7.07 10.92
CA THR A 61 16.25 6.29 11.09
C THR A 61 16.31 5.03 10.26
N SER A 62 15.89 3.91 10.85
CA SER A 62 15.71 2.61 10.22
C SER A 62 14.49 2.60 9.27
N GLU A 63 14.27 3.72 8.59
CA GLU A 63 13.11 4.03 7.77
C GLU A 63 13.56 4.29 6.32
N LYS A 64 12.96 3.55 5.37
CA LYS A 64 13.16 3.75 3.93
C LYS A 64 11.84 4.12 3.27
N ASN A 65 11.89 5.09 2.36
CA ASN A 65 10.76 5.44 1.50
C ASN A 65 11.00 4.86 0.11
N LEU A 66 10.11 3.99 -0.32
CA LEU A 66 10.12 3.41 -1.66
C LEU A 66 8.90 3.89 -2.44
N ALA A 67 9.06 4.12 -3.74
CA ALA A 67 7.94 4.30 -4.65
C ALA A 67 7.92 3.14 -5.65
N PHE A 68 6.79 2.42 -5.69
CA PHE A 68 6.57 1.34 -6.62
C PHE A 68 5.65 1.84 -7.74
N HIS A 69 6.11 1.70 -8.98
CA HIS A 69 5.40 2.14 -10.16
C HIS A 69 4.74 0.93 -10.83
N TYR A 70 3.44 1.00 -11.04
CA TYR A 70 2.63 -0.07 -11.62
C TYR A 70 1.93 0.40 -12.88
N GLN A 71 1.46 -0.57 -13.68
CA GLN A 71 0.45 -0.32 -14.69
C GLN A 71 -0.74 0.47 -14.10
N PRO A 72 -1.34 1.37 -14.88
CA PRO A 72 -2.39 2.25 -14.38
C PRO A 72 -3.62 1.44 -13.98
N LEU A 73 -4.05 1.62 -12.73
CA LEU A 73 -5.39 1.23 -12.30
C LEU A 73 -6.42 2.16 -12.96
N PRO A 74 -7.64 1.67 -13.24
CA PRO A 74 -8.75 2.54 -13.62
C PRO A 74 -8.95 3.67 -12.59
N MET A 75 -9.21 4.89 -13.05
CA MET A 75 -9.38 6.06 -12.17
C MET A 75 -10.50 5.90 -11.14
N GLN A 76 -11.52 5.10 -11.48
CA GLN A 76 -12.64 4.75 -10.61
C GLN A 76 -12.33 3.64 -9.59
N THR A 77 -11.08 3.15 -9.52
CA THR A 77 -10.71 2.06 -8.60
C THR A 77 -10.84 2.52 -7.16
N LYS A 78 -11.81 1.94 -6.46
CA LYS A 78 -12.12 2.28 -5.06
C LYS A 78 -11.13 1.67 -4.08
N ALA A 79 -10.83 0.39 -4.29
CA ALA A 79 -9.90 -0.37 -3.48
C ALA A 79 -9.11 -1.37 -4.33
N PHE A 80 -7.89 -1.64 -3.91
CA PHE A 80 -7.02 -2.64 -4.52
C PHE A 80 -6.10 -3.26 -3.47
N ASP A 81 -5.53 -4.41 -3.77
CA ASP A 81 -4.53 -5.05 -2.94
C ASP A 81 -3.14 -4.82 -3.55
N TRP A 82 -2.15 -4.67 -2.69
CA TRP A 82 -0.74 -4.70 -3.05
C TRP A 82 -0.17 -6.05 -2.61
N ILE A 83 0.47 -6.75 -3.55
CA ILE A 83 1.12 -8.03 -3.32
C ILE A 83 2.56 -7.91 -3.77
N GLY A 84 3.50 -8.37 -2.95
CA GLY A 84 4.93 -8.34 -3.24
C GLY A 84 5.70 -9.48 -2.58
N GLY A 85 6.93 -9.65 -3.05
CA GLY A 85 7.81 -10.76 -2.71
C GLY A 85 7.38 -12.09 -3.32
N LYS A 86 8.35 -13.00 -3.40
CA LYS A 86 8.18 -14.35 -3.94
C LYS A 86 6.95 -15.06 -3.38
N GLY A 87 6.06 -15.52 -4.25
CA GLY A 87 4.83 -16.21 -3.86
C GLY A 87 3.81 -15.33 -3.13
N GLY A 88 3.94 -14.00 -3.20
CA GLY A 88 3.07 -13.07 -2.48
C GLY A 88 3.29 -13.05 -0.97
N ALA A 89 4.55 -13.20 -0.54
CA ALA A 89 4.94 -13.22 0.88
C ALA A 89 4.55 -11.95 1.65
N PHE A 90 4.37 -10.84 0.96
CA PHE A 90 3.94 -9.56 1.53
C PHE A 90 2.65 -9.11 0.87
N GLN A 91 1.62 -8.83 1.67
CA GLN A 91 0.32 -8.39 1.18
C GLN A 91 -0.19 -7.25 2.04
N ILE A 92 -0.71 -6.21 1.39
CA ILE A 92 -1.52 -5.18 2.02
C ILE A 92 -2.82 -5.11 1.21
N LYS A 93 -3.92 -5.55 1.82
CA LYS A 93 -5.22 -5.62 1.14
C LYS A 93 -6.05 -4.38 1.40
N GLY A 94 -7.06 -4.11 0.56
CA GLY A 94 -8.06 -3.06 0.75
C GLY A 94 -7.49 -1.64 0.76
N ILE A 95 -6.46 -1.37 -0.04
CA ILE A 95 -5.84 -0.06 -0.17
C ILE A 95 -6.78 0.83 -0.97
N GLN A 96 -7.19 1.94 -0.37
CA GLN A 96 -8.01 2.94 -1.03
C GLN A 96 -7.16 4.06 -1.62
N ALA A 97 -7.60 4.56 -2.78
CA ALA A 97 -7.04 5.75 -3.39
C ALA A 97 -7.19 6.97 -2.47
N VAL A 98 -6.27 7.94 -2.58
CA VAL A 98 -6.27 9.14 -1.73
C VAL A 98 -7.59 9.92 -1.85
N GLU A 99 -8.16 10.00 -3.05
CA GLU A 99 -9.43 10.70 -3.30
C GLU A 99 -10.60 10.11 -2.51
N GLU A 100 -10.65 8.78 -2.33
CA GLU A 100 -11.65 8.12 -1.48
C GLU A 100 -11.32 8.21 0.02
N ARG A 101 -10.03 8.27 0.39
CA ARG A 101 -9.61 8.43 1.79
C ARG A 101 -10.07 9.75 2.40
N TRP A 102 -10.22 10.82 1.63
CA TRP A 102 -10.74 12.10 2.12
C TRP A 102 -12.21 12.02 2.56
N ASN A 103 -12.97 11.06 2.04
CA ASN A 103 -14.36 10.80 2.46
C ASN A 103 -14.47 9.87 3.68
N CYS A 104 -13.36 9.27 4.12
CA CYS A 104 -13.32 8.37 5.26
C CYS A 104 -12.77 9.10 6.49
N LEU A 105 -13.58 9.23 7.55
CA LEU A 105 -13.24 10.05 8.72
C LEU A 105 -11.90 9.67 9.38
N PHE A 106 -11.45 8.41 9.34
CA PHE A 106 -10.09 7.99 9.75
C PHE A 106 -9.70 6.60 9.17
N PRO A 107 -8.79 6.49 8.18
CA PRO A 107 -8.27 5.19 7.75
C PRO A 107 -7.15 4.72 8.70
N SER A 108 -7.50 3.91 9.70
CA SER A 108 -6.52 3.26 10.59
C SER A 108 -6.28 1.82 10.14
N TYR A 109 -5.05 1.52 9.71
CA TYR A 109 -4.59 0.14 9.53
C TYR A 109 -3.97 -0.33 10.84
N TRP A 110 -4.39 -1.50 11.34
CA TRP A 110 -3.66 -2.16 12.43
C TRP A 110 -3.50 -3.66 12.15
N LEU A 111 -2.44 -4.23 12.73
CA LEU A 111 -2.20 -5.66 12.71
C LEU A 111 -3.11 -6.30 13.76
N ASP A 112 -3.92 -7.27 13.36
CA ASP A 112 -4.64 -8.12 14.31
C ASP A 112 -3.62 -9.07 14.96
N GLU A 113 -3.44 -8.94 16.28
CA GLU A 113 -2.44 -9.71 17.03
C GLU A 113 -2.81 -11.20 17.18
N LYS A 114 -4.08 -11.59 16.93
CA LYS A 114 -4.55 -12.98 17.02
C LYS A 114 -4.39 -13.71 15.70
N THR A 115 -4.72 -13.06 14.58
CA THR A 115 -4.69 -13.69 13.25
C THR A 115 -3.38 -13.41 12.52
N GLY A 116 -2.65 -12.36 12.91
CA GLY A 116 -1.48 -11.87 12.18
C GLY A 116 -1.83 -11.17 10.86
N GLU A 117 -3.12 -10.92 10.61
CA GLU A 117 -3.62 -10.28 9.40
C GLU A 117 -3.73 -8.77 9.60
N TRP A 118 -3.53 -8.02 8.52
CA TRP A 118 -3.80 -6.58 8.53
C TRP A 118 -5.29 -6.34 8.40
N VAL A 119 -5.91 -5.78 9.44
CA VAL A 119 -7.34 -5.50 9.48
C VAL A 119 -7.58 -4.02 9.18
N ILE A 120 -8.57 -3.76 8.33
CA ILE A 120 -9.08 -2.42 8.03
C ILE A 120 -10.43 -2.29 8.70
N ALA A 121 -10.59 -1.29 9.55
CA ALA A 121 -11.90 -0.90 10.06
C ALA A 121 -12.41 0.34 9.32
N PHE A 122 -13.56 0.20 8.69
CA PHE A 122 -14.40 1.32 8.28
C PHE A 122 -15.40 1.58 9.41
N PHE A 123 -15.53 2.82 9.87
CA PHE A 123 -16.72 3.21 10.62
C PHE A 123 -17.85 3.38 9.58
N GLU A 124 -18.70 2.37 9.40
CA GLU A 124 -19.99 2.59 8.74
C GLU A 124 -20.92 3.38 9.68
N ASP A 125 -20.94 4.69 9.37
CA ASP A 125 -22.09 5.57 9.20
C ASP A 125 -22.79 6.22 10.40
N LYS A 126 -22.84 7.58 10.37
CA LYS A 126 -24.02 8.47 10.60
C LYS A 126 -23.71 9.78 9.86
N ILE A 127 -24.58 10.38 9.02
CA ILE A 127 -25.90 10.94 9.35
C ILE A 127 -26.82 11.08 8.09
N ARG A 128 -28.03 10.51 8.23
CA ARG A 128 -29.38 10.80 7.66
C ARG A 128 -29.64 10.76 6.15
N ALA A 129 -30.49 9.81 5.77
CA ALA A 129 -31.62 10.08 4.88
C ALA A 129 -32.90 10.34 5.72
N ARG A 130 -33.48 11.54 5.56
CA ARG A 130 -34.91 11.79 5.80
C ARG A 130 -35.64 11.49 4.49
N ASN A 131 -36.57 10.56 4.53
CA ASN A 131 -38.01 10.77 4.28
C ASN A 131 -38.74 9.46 4.56
#